data_AF-A0A257TRE2-F1
#
_entry.id   AF-A0A257TRE2-F1
#
_cell.length_a   1.000
_cell.length_b   1.000
_cell.length_c   1.000
_cell.angle_alpha   90.00
_cell.angle_beta   90.00
_cell.angle_gamma   90.00
#
_symmetry.space_group_name_H-M   'P 1'
#
loop_
_entity.id
_entity.type
_entity.pdbx_description
1 polymer ?
#
loop_
_entity_poly.entity_id
_entity_poly.type
_entity_poly.pdbx_seq_one_letter_code
_entity_poly.pdbx_strand_id
1 'polypeptide(L)'
;VNDRAGLWIFNGLQTIFAELYGSVDSAGKKIVAFSYETTYYRVNFPLNATDSTLWLKLIRVNHILTGYCSLDGYDWIKVGNSINVADMDGLQPNYNAWTGNRQGLFVQGRSAEFDFYIYRDAYTPILAQCPANQGRAFHPASMV
;
A
#
# COMPACT_ATOMS: atom_id res chain seq x y z
N VAL A 1 5.04 -0.75 19.71
CA VAL A 1 5.69 -1.45 18.57
C VAL A 1 6.65 -0.44 17.95
N ASN A 2 7.95 -0.73 17.94
CA ASN A 2 8.97 0.29 17.66
C ASN A 2 9.57 0.17 16.25
N ASP A 3 9.62 -1.05 15.71
CA ASP A 3 10.16 -1.33 14.37
C ASP A 3 9.01 -1.46 13.38
N ARG A 4 9.04 -0.73 12.27
CA ARG A 4 7.97 -0.75 11.25
C ARG A 4 8.58 -0.64 9.87
N ALA A 5 8.06 -1.42 8.92
CA ALA A 5 8.41 -1.26 7.52
C ALA A 5 7.21 -1.58 6.64
N GLY A 6 6.92 -0.72 5.65
CA GLY A 6 5.79 -0.97 4.77
C GLY A 6 5.41 0.20 3.88
N LEU A 7 4.11 0.28 3.59
CA LEU A 7 3.48 1.29 2.74
C LEU A 7 2.87 2.39 3.59
N TRP A 8 2.97 3.62 3.12
CA TRP A 8 2.26 4.76 3.71
C TRP A 8 1.65 5.68 2.66
N ILE A 9 0.59 6.38 3.04
CA ILE A 9 0.03 7.52 2.31
C ILE A 9 -0.11 8.66 3.31
N PHE A 10 0.32 9.86 2.94
CA PHE A 10 0.34 11.01 3.85
C PHE A 10 0.05 12.34 3.12
N ASN A 11 -0.41 13.33 3.88
CA ASN A 11 -0.71 14.67 3.36
C ASN A 11 0.56 15.50 3.05
N GLY A 12 0.38 16.66 2.43
CA GLY A 12 1.48 17.57 2.10
C GLY A 12 2.31 18.03 3.31
N LEU A 13 1.68 18.23 4.48
CA LEU A 13 2.39 18.56 5.73
C LEU A 13 3.08 17.36 6.39
N GLN A 14 2.79 16.13 5.96
CA GLN A 14 3.27 14.89 6.60
C GLN A 14 2.83 14.74 8.06
N THR A 15 1.68 15.32 8.41
CA THR A 15 1.11 15.27 9.76
C THR A 15 0.03 14.21 9.90
N ILE A 16 -0.55 13.78 8.78
CA ILE A 16 -1.61 12.78 8.72
C ILE A 16 -1.11 11.67 7.80
N PHE A 17 -1.09 10.44 8.31
CA PHE A 17 -0.56 9.28 7.61
C PHE A 17 -1.43 8.05 7.86
N ALA A 18 -1.73 7.34 6.78
CA ALA A 18 -2.22 5.97 6.82
C ALA A 18 -1.04 5.03 6.55
N GLU A 19 -0.85 4.03 7.40
CA GLU A 19 0.29 3.11 7.34
C GLU A 19 -0.22 1.66 7.24
N LEU A 20 0.37 0.88 6.33
CA LEU A 20 0.22 -0.57 6.25
C LEU A 20 1.61 -1.18 6.33
N TYR A 21 1.92 -1.91 7.40
CA TYR A 21 3.30 -2.30 7.68
C TYR A 21 3.43 -3.66 8.36
N GLY A 22 4.56 -4.31 8.10
CA GLY A 22 5.04 -5.45 8.86
C GLY A 22 5.75 -4.98 10.13
N SER A 23 5.61 -5.76 11.21
CA SER A 23 6.29 -5.50 12.47
C SER A 23 6.39 -6.76 13.34
N VAL A 24 6.93 -6.60 14.55
CA VAL A 24 6.99 -7.61 15.61
C VAL A 24 6.35 -7.02 16.86
N ASP A 25 5.43 -7.77 17.48
CA ASP A 25 4.79 -7.36 18.73
C ASP A 25 5.72 -7.53 19.94
N SER A 26 5.24 -7.14 21.13
CA SER A 26 6.02 -7.23 22.38
C SER A 26 6.36 -8.66 22.79
N ALA A 27 5.68 -9.67 22.24
CA ALA A 27 5.94 -11.09 22.48
C ALA A 27 6.87 -11.71 21.44
N GLY A 28 7.40 -10.93 20.49
CA GLY A 28 8.27 -11.42 19.42
C GLY A 28 7.51 -12.01 18.23
N LYS A 29 6.18 -11.90 18.19
CA LYS A 29 5.36 -12.43 17.10
C LYS A 29 5.30 -11.42 15.96
N LYS A 30 5.57 -11.86 14.72
CA LYS A 30 5.42 -10.95 13.57
C LYS A 30 3.94 -10.69 13.26
N ILE A 31 3.65 -9.45 12.92
CA ILE A 31 2.31 -8.93 12.66
C ILE A 31 2.32 -8.10 11.38
N VAL A 32 1.14 -7.96 10.79
CA VAL A 32 0.86 -6.87 9.84
C VAL A 32 -0.19 -5.97 10.47
N ALA A 33 0.06 -4.67 10.45
CA ALA A 33 -0.83 -3.66 11.00
C ALA A 33 -1.24 -2.66 9.92
N PHE A 34 -2.48 -2.18 10.03
CA PHE A 34 -3.06 -1.13 9.20
C PHE A 34 -3.63 -0.05 10.11
N SER A 35 -3.14 1.18 10.02
CA SER A 35 -3.50 2.25 10.93
C SER A 35 -3.72 3.58 10.25
N TYR A 36 -4.60 4.36 10.85
CA TYR A 36 -4.89 5.75 10.50
C TYR A 36 -5.46 6.46 11.73
N GLU A 37 -4.82 7.54 12.16
CA GLU A 37 -5.15 8.25 13.41
C GLU A 37 -5.32 7.29 14.61
N THR A 38 -6.54 7.16 15.13
CA THR A 38 -6.90 6.28 16.26
C THR A 38 -7.33 4.89 15.81
N THR A 39 -7.59 4.69 14.52
CA THR A 39 -7.98 3.38 13.98
C THR A 39 -6.74 2.52 13.80
N TYR A 40 -6.80 1.32 14.37
CA TYR A 40 -5.71 0.35 14.30
C TYR A 40 -6.27 -1.06 14.12
N TYR A 41 -5.88 -1.71 13.02
CA TYR A 41 -6.13 -3.11 12.77
C TYR A 41 -4.82 -3.89 12.73
N ARG A 42 -4.87 -5.14 13.16
CA ARG A 42 -3.75 -6.06 13.03
C ARG A 42 -4.22 -7.45 12.70
N VAL A 43 -3.38 -8.17 11.97
CA VAL A 43 -3.47 -9.62 11.82
C VAL A 43 -2.17 -10.25 12.32
N ASN A 44 -2.32 -11.41 12.95
CA ASN A 44 -1.19 -12.27 13.24
C ASN A 44 -0.66 -12.80 11.91
N PHE A 45 0.62 -12.61 11.64
CA PHE A 45 1.23 -13.17 10.45
C PHE A 45 1.80 -14.55 10.83
N PRO A 46 1.22 -15.67 10.34
CA PRO A 46 1.67 -17.00 10.73
C PRO A 46 3.06 -17.23 10.16
N LEU A 47 4.06 -17.43 11.02
CA LEU A 47 5.43 -17.62 10.58
C LEU A 47 6.10 -18.75 11.32
N ASN A 48 6.29 -19.84 10.58
CA ASN A 48 7.46 -20.71 10.71
C ASN A 48 8.44 -20.50 9.55
N ALA A 49 8.28 -19.46 8.74
CA ALA A 49 9.16 -19.19 7.61
C ALA A 49 10.22 -18.16 8.03
N THR A 50 11.46 -18.62 8.14
CA THR A 50 12.63 -17.76 8.37
C THR A 50 12.90 -16.82 7.19
N ASP A 51 12.35 -17.11 5.99
CA ASP A 51 12.70 -16.43 4.73
C ASP A 51 11.50 -16.06 3.82
N SER A 52 10.28 -15.89 4.37
CA SER A 52 9.13 -15.51 3.52
C SER A 52 9.07 -14.00 3.26
N THR A 53 9.11 -13.61 1.99
CA THR A 53 8.75 -12.25 1.54
C THR A 53 7.32 -11.90 1.99
N LEU A 54 7.17 -10.73 2.62
CA LEU A 54 5.88 -10.19 3.00
C LEU A 54 5.38 -9.28 1.88
N TRP A 55 4.23 -9.62 1.31
CA TRP A 55 3.56 -8.80 0.32
C TRP A 55 2.56 -7.86 1.00
N LEU A 56 2.65 -6.57 0.72
CA LEU A 56 1.71 -5.55 1.19
C LEU A 56 1.00 -4.91 0.01
N LYS A 57 -0.31 -4.68 0.16
CA LYS A 57 -1.13 -4.00 -0.84
C LYS A 57 -2.08 -3.04 -0.15
N LEU A 58 -2.00 -1.77 -0.54
CA LEU A 58 -2.91 -0.73 -0.10
C LEU A 58 -3.77 -0.30 -1.29
N ILE A 59 -5.08 -0.48 -1.19
CA ILE A 59 -6.04 -0.06 -2.21
C ILE A 59 -6.73 1.19 -1.74
N ARG A 60 -6.73 2.24 -2.58
CA ARG A 60 -7.49 3.46 -2.37
C ARG A 60 -8.61 3.58 -3.40
N VAL A 61 -9.83 3.75 -2.93
CA VAL A 61 -11.01 4.07 -3.74
C VAL A 61 -11.65 5.32 -3.14
N ASN A 62 -11.51 6.46 -3.82
CA ASN A 62 -11.85 7.78 -3.28
C ASN A 62 -11.17 8.01 -1.90
N HIS A 63 -11.97 8.23 -0.87
CA HIS A 63 -11.52 8.44 0.51
C HIS A 63 -11.43 7.14 1.33
N ILE A 64 -11.60 5.97 0.70
CA ILE A 64 -11.60 4.69 1.41
C ILE A 64 -10.31 3.94 1.12
N LEU A 65 -9.54 3.66 2.17
CA LEU A 65 -8.37 2.79 2.13
C LEU A 65 -8.71 1.38 2.60
N THR A 66 -8.13 0.39 1.93
CA THR A 66 -8.17 -1.00 2.36
C THR A 66 -6.80 -1.64 2.27
N GLY A 67 -6.30 -2.14 3.40
CA GLY A 67 -5.00 -2.82 3.50
C GLY A 67 -5.13 -4.34 3.36
N TYR A 68 -4.18 -4.95 2.67
CA TYR A 68 -4.05 -6.39 2.51
C TYR A 68 -2.61 -6.84 2.68
N CYS A 69 -2.43 -8.07 3.12
CA CYS A 69 -1.13 -8.76 3.11
C CYS A 69 -1.22 -10.14 2.47
N SER A 70 -0.08 -10.65 2.01
CA SER A 70 0.04 -11.99 1.44
C SER A 70 1.43 -12.57 1.70
N LEU A 71 1.53 -13.90 1.67
CA LEU A 71 2.79 -14.65 1.73
C LEU A 71 3.32 -15.03 0.34
N ASP A 72 2.46 -15.06 -0.67
CA ASP A 72 2.75 -15.58 -2.00
C ASP A 72 2.46 -14.57 -3.13
N GLY A 73 1.81 -13.45 -2.81
CA GLY A 73 1.39 -12.45 -3.78
C GLY A 73 0.10 -12.80 -4.53
N TYR A 74 -0.48 -13.98 -4.30
CA TYR A 74 -1.68 -14.50 -4.96
C TYR A 74 -2.88 -14.50 -4.01
N ASP A 75 -2.73 -15.10 -2.83
CA ASP A 75 -3.77 -15.18 -1.81
C ASP A 75 -3.65 -14.01 -0.84
N TRP A 76 -4.62 -13.10 -0.87
CA TRP A 76 -4.60 -11.85 -0.11
C TRP A 76 -5.52 -11.89 1.10
N ILE A 77 -4.97 -11.59 2.26
CA ILE A 77 -5.69 -11.46 3.53
C ILE A 77 -5.95 -9.98 3.78
N LYS A 78 -7.22 -9.60 4.01
CA LYS A 78 -7.59 -8.24 4.40
C LYS A 78 -7.16 -7.95 5.84
N VAL A 79 -6.51 -6.81 6.08
CA VAL A 79 -6.06 -6.38 7.41
C VAL A 79 -7.13 -5.52 8.07
N GLY A 80 -8.08 -6.17 8.74
CA GLY A 80 -9.20 -5.50 9.41
C GLY A 80 -10.21 -4.88 8.45
N ASN A 81 -10.86 -3.79 8.86
CA ASN A 81 -11.85 -3.09 8.03
C ASN A 81 -11.20 -2.01 7.17
N SER A 82 -11.97 -1.53 6.18
CA SER A 82 -11.58 -0.36 5.39
C SER A 82 -11.67 0.92 6.24
N ILE A 83 -10.81 1.89 5.96
CA ILE A 83 -10.70 3.14 6.73
C ILE A 83 -11.07 4.31 5.83
N ASN A 84 -11.89 5.24 6.34
CA ASN A 84 -12.15 6.52 5.69
C ASN A 84 -11.02 7.52 6.05
N VAL A 85 -10.43 8.13 5.03
CA VAL A 85 -9.32 9.10 5.11
C VAL A 85 -9.66 10.43 4.42
N ALA A 86 -10.94 10.80 4.38
CA ALA A 86 -11.40 12.00 3.67
C ALA A 86 -10.73 13.29 4.17
N ASP A 87 -10.41 13.36 5.46
CA ASP A 87 -9.69 14.46 6.10
C ASP A 87 -8.23 14.58 5.63
N MET A 88 -7.62 13.50 5.13
CA MET A 88 -6.32 13.55 4.45
C MET A 88 -6.36 14.36 3.15
N ASP A 89 -7.55 14.51 2.54
CA ASP A 89 -7.78 15.28 1.30
C ASP A 89 -8.18 16.73 1.57
N GLY A 90 -8.27 17.12 2.85
CA GLY A 90 -8.67 18.45 3.27
C GLY A 90 -7.67 19.54 2.86
N LEU A 91 -8.17 20.77 2.76
CA LEU A 91 -7.36 21.97 2.53
C LEU A 91 -6.28 22.08 3.62
N GLN A 92 -5.03 22.14 3.18
CA GLN A 92 -3.91 22.27 4.11
C GLN A 92 -3.75 23.75 4.52
N PRO A 93 -3.56 24.05 5.82
CA PRO A 93 -3.53 25.42 6.34
C PRO A 93 -2.28 26.21 5.90
N ASN A 94 -1.24 25.52 5.45
CA ASN A 94 0.01 26.12 4.98
C ASN A 94 0.07 26.06 3.44
N TYR A 95 0.31 27.20 2.80
CA TYR A 95 0.47 27.30 1.34
C TYR A 95 1.55 26.35 0.80
N ASN A 96 2.65 26.17 1.53
CA ASN A 96 3.76 25.29 1.12
C ASN A 96 3.41 23.79 1.22
N ALA A 97 2.22 23.43 1.69
CA ALA A 97 1.75 22.06 1.83
C ALA A 97 0.71 21.66 0.78
N TRP A 98 0.47 22.50 -0.22
CA TRP A 98 -0.45 22.20 -1.34
C TRP A 98 0.20 21.26 -2.36
N THR A 99 0.71 20.12 -1.89
CA THR A 99 1.41 19.12 -2.71
C THR A 99 0.60 17.84 -2.92
N GLY A 100 -0.65 17.81 -2.43
CA GLY A 100 -1.52 16.63 -2.46
C GLY A 100 -1.06 15.53 -1.49
N ASN A 101 -1.62 14.33 -1.64
CA ASN A 101 -1.13 13.17 -0.91
C ASN A 101 0.08 12.57 -1.61
N ARG A 102 1.02 12.10 -0.80
CA ARG A 102 2.17 11.32 -1.26
C ARG A 102 2.05 9.91 -0.72
N GLN A 103 2.64 8.96 -1.43
CA GLN A 103 2.67 7.56 -1.03
C GLN A 103 4.04 6.96 -1.33
N GLY A 104 4.37 5.89 -0.63
CA GLY A 104 5.63 5.19 -0.86
C GLY A 104 5.94 4.12 0.17
N LEU A 105 7.23 3.82 0.27
CA LEU A 105 7.80 2.91 1.25
C LEU A 105 8.31 3.70 2.46
N PHE A 106 8.28 3.09 3.64
CA PHE A 106 8.89 3.65 4.84
C PHE A 106 9.51 2.57 5.73
N VAL A 107 10.47 2.99 6.55
CA VAL A 107 11.15 2.16 7.55
C VAL A 107 11.35 2.99 8.82
N GLN A 108 11.11 2.37 9.98
CA GLN A 108 11.37 2.93 11.29
C GLN A 108 11.98 1.87 12.21
N GLY A 109 12.94 2.29 13.05
CA GLY A 109 13.53 1.45 14.10
C GLY A 109 14.64 0.55 13.60
N ARG A 110 14.35 -0.31 12.60
CA ARG A 110 15.30 -1.27 12.05
C ARG A 110 15.24 -1.31 10.53
N SER A 111 16.39 -1.53 9.87
CA SER A 111 16.46 -1.69 8.41
C SER A 111 15.49 -2.76 7.89
N ALA A 112 14.97 -2.52 6.70
CA ALA A 112 14.15 -3.45 5.95
C ALA A 112 14.46 -3.31 4.46
N GLU A 113 14.48 -4.45 3.77
CA GLU A 113 14.70 -4.52 2.33
C GLU A 113 13.35 -4.60 1.60
N PHE A 114 13.27 -3.97 0.44
CA PHE A 114 12.09 -4.02 -0.43
C PHE A 114 12.52 -4.50 -1.82
N ASP A 115 11.94 -5.60 -2.28
CA ASP A 115 12.24 -6.15 -3.60
C ASP A 115 11.75 -5.21 -4.71
N PHE A 116 10.54 -4.67 -4.57
CA PHE A 116 9.97 -3.72 -5.51
C PHE A 116 8.79 -2.93 -4.93
N TYR A 117 8.42 -1.86 -5.63
CA TYR A 117 7.22 -1.07 -5.38
C TYR A 117 6.40 -0.94 -6.67
N ILE A 118 5.12 -1.30 -6.60
CA ILE A 118 4.19 -1.19 -7.73
C ILE A 118 3.13 -0.16 -7.39
N TYR A 119 3.07 0.89 -8.21
CA TYR A 119 1.94 1.83 -8.23
C TYR A 119 1.00 1.49 -9.39
N ARG A 120 -0.30 1.44 -9.10
CA ARG A 120 -1.36 1.37 -10.11
C ARG A 120 -2.38 2.44 -9.79
N ASP A 121 -2.66 3.30 -10.76
CA ASP A 121 -3.76 4.23 -10.61
C ASP A 121 -5.09 3.44 -10.60
N ALA A 122 -5.98 3.82 -9.70
CA ALA A 122 -7.27 3.17 -9.58
C ALA A 122 -8.01 3.32 -10.92
N TYR A 123 -8.60 2.21 -11.40
CA TYR A 123 -9.46 2.11 -12.60
C TYR A 123 -8.82 1.82 -13.96
N THR A 124 -7.50 1.64 -14.10
CA THR A 124 -6.94 1.19 -15.38
C THR A 124 -6.82 -0.35 -15.43
N PRO A 125 -7.77 -1.10 -16.02
CA PRO A 125 -7.51 -2.49 -16.37
C PRO A 125 -6.35 -2.53 -17.37
N ILE A 126 -5.27 -3.22 -17.00
CA ILE A 126 -4.23 -3.59 -17.96
C ILE A 126 -4.83 -4.71 -18.79
N LEU A 127 -5.39 -4.35 -19.95
CA LEU A 127 -5.66 -5.34 -20.99
C LEU A 127 -4.32 -5.99 -21.31
N ALA A 128 -4.16 -7.27 -21.00
CA ALA A 128 -2.98 -8.06 -21.34
C ALA A 128 -2.96 -8.39 -22.85
N GLN A 129 -3.19 -7.38 -23.69
CA GLN A 129 -2.97 -7.45 -25.13
C GLN A 129 -2.10 -6.26 -25.53
N CYS A 130 -0.84 -6.60 -25.78
CA CYS A 130 0.25 -5.78 -26.30
C CYS A 130 0.76 -4.63 -25.40
N PRO A 131 2.09 -4.49 -25.20
CA PRO A 131 2.66 -3.31 -24.53
C PRO A 131 2.24 -2.01 -25.22
N ALA A 132 1.79 -1.04 -24.43
CA ALA A 132 1.27 0.27 -24.86
C ALA A 132 2.31 1.21 -25.52
N ASN A 133 3.44 0.70 -26.05
CA ASN A 133 4.50 1.49 -26.67
C ASN A 133 4.81 1.13 -28.14
N GLN A 134 3.99 0.32 -28.81
CA GLN A 134 4.15 0.07 -30.25
C GLN A 134 3.33 1.06 -31.09
N GLY A 135 3.70 2.33 -31.01
CA GLY A 135 3.32 3.33 -32.01
C GLY A 135 4.11 3.14 -33.30
N ARG A 136 3.86 2.06 -34.05
CA ARG A 136 4.10 1.96 -35.50
C ARG A 136 3.00 1.12 -36.14
N ALA A 137 2.34 1.72 -37.12
CA ALA A 137 1.19 1.22 -37.85
C ALA A 137 1.31 -0.22 -38.36
N PHE A 138 0.22 -0.99 -38.29
CA PHE A 138 -0.33 -1.73 -39.43
C PHE A 138 -1.84 -2.00 -39.22
N HIS A 139 -2.59 -1.88 -40.33
CA HIS A 139 -4.03 -2.00 -40.49
C HIS A 139 -4.53 -3.47 -40.41
N PRO A 140 -5.87 -3.71 -40.36
CA PRO A 140 -6.51 -4.73 -39.53
C PRO A 140 -6.53 -6.13 -40.16
N ALA A 141 -6.71 -7.14 -39.31
CA ALA A 141 -7.25 -8.43 -39.75
C ALA A 141 -8.30 -8.90 -38.72
N SER A 142 -9.56 -8.90 -39.15
CA SER A 142 -10.58 -9.79 -38.61
C SER A 142 -10.38 -11.16 -39.25
N MET A 143 -10.50 -12.24 -38.47
CA MET A 143 -11.41 -13.35 -38.77
C MET A 143 -11.40 -14.36 -37.63
N VAL A 144 -12.57 -15.00 -37.51
CA VAL A 144 -12.93 -16.31 -36.94
C VAL A 144 -11.75 -17.20 -36.53
#